data_AF-A0A1C5WMJ8-F1
#
_entry.id   AF-A0A1C5WMJ8-F1
#
_cell.length_a   1.000
_cell.length_b   1.000
_cell.length_c   1.000
_cell.angle_alpha   90.00
_cell.angle_beta   90.00
_cell.angle_gamma   90.00
#
_symmetry.space_group_name_H-M   'P 1'
#
loop_
_entity.id
_entity.type
_entity.pdbx_description
1 polymer ?
#
loop_
_entity_poly.entity_id
_entity_poly.type
_entity_poly.pdbx_seq_one_letter_code
_entity_poly.pdbx_strand_id
1 'polypeptide(L)'
;MSFIKKYFHKILLLSCIILSLLNLINCWIFKIEYVFLNENQILYIYSSLAQVIGALLGLTIAGYSMVDSKLKTLSETDTTITEYVEDTRHDYYISLMYIIILSTINIILCLIVLAVYDNVFNLLAPFSMTETVIIFVYIMIELIRFVCYLNPNTIKEKGSLDKDSIDAEYKTKTVESEPSENFSPFITDYNLLEKLLKDFACFLIESPNSTYKIQIFEALDVLLRNEIINRETYSIIDEFRRYRNALVHSLDTDKSVNTSIYRKLNDVYILLKSIYNARISGNDDEFKQKQHELMSYSKTHGYNEIDRKIIDFILTHPNTSLREISEYTNYTSESIRRRISNLQKIGAISKIGEGKQTRWQVNSNIL
;
A
#
# COMPACT_ATOMS: atom_id res chain seq x y z
N MET A 1 12.31 -3.06 -11.85
CA MET A 1 11.78 -4.07 -10.93
C MET A 1 10.35 -3.75 -10.42
N SER A 2 10.08 -2.52 -9.96
CA SER A 2 8.75 -2.10 -9.41
C SER A 2 7.59 -2.16 -10.43
N PHE A 3 7.83 -1.76 -11.70
CA PHE A 3 6.82 -1.78 -12.76
C PHE A 3 6.29 -3.20 -13.08
N ILE A 4 7.18 -4.19 -13.13
CA ILE A 4 6.81 -5.58 -13.44
C ILE A 4 5.97 -6.17 -12.29
N LYS A 5 6.38 -6.02 -11.03
CA LYS A 5 5.57 -6.48 -9.87
C LYS A 5 4.16 -5.86 -9.86
N LYS A 6 4.03 -4.59 -10.26
CA LYS A 6 2.78 -3.81 -10.19
C LYS A 6 1.76 -4.15 -11.28
N TYR A 7 2.20 -4.45 -12.49
CA TYR A 7 1.32 -4.79 -13.62
C TYR A 7 1.27 -6.29 -13.93
N PHE A 8 2.02 -7.11 -13.19
CA PHE A 8 2.17 -8.53 -13.48
C PHE A 8 0.84 -9.27 -13.66
N HIS A 9 -0.09 -9.15 -12.70
CA HIS A 9 -1.40 -9.80 -12.82
C HIS A 9 -2.18 -9.37 -14.06
N LYS A 10 -2.13 -8.07 -14.41
CA LYS A 10 -2.82 -7.55 -15.60
C LYS A 10 -2.16 -8.07 -16.88
N ILE A 11 -0.84 -8.11 -16.91
CA ILE A 11 -0.07 -8.64 -18.04
C ILE A 11 -0.33 -10.14 -18.21
N LEU A 12 -0.28 -10.90 -17.11
CA LEU A 12 -0.50 -12.33 -17.06
C LEU A 12 -1.94 -12.70 -17.47
N LEU A 13 -2.93 -11.94 -17.00
CA LEU A 13 -4.32 -12.09 -17.42
C LEU A 13 -4.50 -11.76 -18.91
N LEU A 14 -3.91 -10.65 -19.38
CA LEU A 14 -3.98 -10.26 -20.79
C LEU A 14 -3.32 -11.30 -21.70
N SER A 15 -2.15 -11.82 -21.32
CA SER A 15 -1.46 -12.87 -22.07
C SER A 15 -2.25 -14.18 -22.04
N CYS A 16 -2.92 -14.50 -20.93
CA CYS A 16 -3.82 -15.65 -20.85
C CYS A 16 -4.97 -15.49 -21.86
N ILE A 17 -5.67 -14.35 -21.85
CA ILE A 17 -6.77 -14.05 -22.79
C ILE A 17 -6.31 -14.12 -24.24
N ILE A 18 -5.16 -13.55 -24.57
CA ILE A 18 -4.60 -13.61 -25.92
C ILE A 18 -4.33 -15.06 -26.35
N LEU A 19 -3.74 -15.88 -25.48
CA LEU A 19 -3.47 -17.29 -25.78
C LEU A 19 -4.77 -18.10 -25.92
N SER A 20 -5.78 -17.86 -25.09
CA SER A 20 -7.10 -18.50 -25.21
C SER A 20 -7.80 -18.13 -26.52
N LEU A 21 -7.67 -16.87 -26.96
CA LEU A 21 -8.21 -16.42 -28.25
C LEU A 21 -7.46 -17.07 -29.43
N LEU A 22 -6.14 -17.17 -29.35
CA LEU A 22 -5.35 -17.87 -30.36
C LEU A 22 -5.69 -19.35 -30.42
N ASN A 23 -5.91 -19.99 -29.26
CA ASN A 23 -6.37 -21.37 -29.15
C ASN A 23 -7.74 -21.54 -29.84
N LEU A 24 -8.69 -20.66 -29.54
CA LEU A 24 -10.02 -20.67 -30.17
C LEU A 24 -9.93 -20.52 -31.71
N ILE A 25 -9.11 -19.59 -32.21
CA ILE A 25 -8.88 -19.39 -33.64
C ILE A 25 -8.25 -20.64 -34.26
N ASN A 26 -7.28 -21.27 -33.58
CA ASN A 26 -6.67 -22.51 -34.05
C ASN A 26 -7.72 -23.62 -34.16
N CYS A 27 -8.51 -23.87 -33.12
CA CYS A 27 -9.52 -24.93 -33.14
C CYS A 27 -10.62 -24.69 -34.20
N TRP A 28 -10.95 -23.42 -34.48
CA TRP A 28 -12.02 -23.09 -35.43
C TRP A 28 -11.55 -23.08 -36.90
N ILE A 29 -10.40 -22.45 -37.19
CA ILE A 29 -9.95 -22.17 -38.56
C ILE A 29 -8.83 -23.12 -38.99
N PHE A 30 -7.74 -23.15 -38.24
CA PHE A 30 -6.49 -23.78 -38.71
C PHE A 30 -6.42 -25.29 -38.42
N LYS A 31 -7.05 -25.74 -37.32
CA LYS A 31 -7.10 -27.12 -36.84
C LYS A 31 -5.72 -27.80 -36.80
N ILE A 32 -4.70 -27.05 -36.36
CA ILE A 32 -3.34 -27.56 -36.26
C ILE A 32 -3.21 -28.37 -34.98
N GLU A 33 -2.85 -29.64 -35.12
CA GLU A 33 -2.60 -30.58 -34.04
C GLU A 33 -1.14 -31.05 -34.09
N TYR A 34 -0.34 -30.69 -33.09
CA TYR A 34 1.07 -31.09 -32.99
C TYR A 34 1.29 -32.34 -32.15
N VAL A 35 0.37 -32.64 -31.22
CA VAL A 35 0.50 -33.73 -30.25
C VAL A 35 -0.75 -34.60 -30.34
N PHE A 36 -0.55 -35.86 -30.72
CA PHE A 36 -1.60 -36.87 -30.75
C PHE A 36 -1.56 -37.70 -29.48
N LEU A 37 -2.66 -37.69 -28.73
CA LEU A 37 -2.83 -38.47 -27.51
C LEU A 37 -3.84 -39.58 -27.75
N ASN A 38 -3.58 -40.76 -27.20
CA ASN A 38 -4.58 -41.82 -27.15
C ASN A 38 -5.57 -41.60 -26.00
N GLU A 39 -6.70 -42.32 -26.02
CA GLU A 39 -7.77 -42.23 -25.02
C GLU A 39 -7.25 -42.36 -23.58
N ASN A 40 -6.45 -43.40 -23.32
CA ASN A 40 -5.90 -43.62 -21.99
C ASN A 40 -5.06 -42.42 -21.52
N GLN A 41 -4.21 -41.88 -22.40
CA GLN A 41 -3.40 -40.71 -22.08
C GLN A 41 -4.25 -39.48 -21.76
N ILE A 42 -5.33 -39.24 -22.49
CA ILE A 42 -6.28 -38.15 -22.21
C ILE A 42 -6.89 -38.36 -20.82
N LEU A 43 -7.50 -39.51 -20.57
CA LEU A 43 -8.14 -39.82 -19.30
C LEU A 43 -7.18 -39.65 -18.11
N TYR A 44 -5.96 -40.18 -18.24
CA TYR A 44 -4.94 -40.07 -17.20
C TYR A 44 -4.48 -38.63 -16.98
N ILE A 45 -4.17 -37.87 -18.04
CA ILE A 45 -3.66 -36.51 -17.92
C ILE A 45 -4.70 -35.61 -17.24
N TYR A 46 -5.93 -35.56 -17.75
CA TYR A 46 -6.92 -34.59 -17.27
C TYR A 46 -7.48 -34.96 -15.89
N SER A 47 -7.60 -36.26 -15.58
CA SER A 47 -7.94 -36.71 -14.22
C SER A 47 -6.84 -36.37 -13.22
N SER A 48 -5.57 -36.67 -13.56
CA SER A 48 -4.44 -36.39 -12.66
C SER A 48 -4.23 -34.89 -12.47
N LEU A 49 -4.39 -34.10 -13.52
CA LEU A 49 -4.21 -32.65 -13.47
C LEU A 49 -5.26 -31.98 -12.58
N ALA A 50 -6.54 -32.39 -12.66
CA ALA A 50 -7.57 -31.92 -11.74
C ALA A 50 -7.25 -32.24 -10.27
N GLN A 51 -6.75 -33.45 -9.98
CA GLN A 51 -6.37 -33.86 -8.63
C GLN A 51 -5.17 -33.07 -8.10
N VAL A 52 -4.12 -32.88 -8.92
CA VAL A 52 -2.94 -32.10 -8.55
C VAL A 52 -3.31 -30.65 -8.25
N ILE A 53 -4.14 -30.02 -9.08
CA ILE A 53 -4.62 -28.65 -8.83
C ILE A 53 -5.45 -28.59 -7.56
N GLY A 54 -6.36 -29.53 -7.33
CA GLY A 54 -7.16 -29.58 -6.11
C GLY A 54 -6.30 -29.70 -4.85
N ALA A 55 -5.27 -30.54 -4.88
CA ALA A 55 -4.33 -30.70 -3.79
C ALA A 55 -3.49 -29.44 -3.54
N LEU A 56 -2.95 -28.83 -4.61
CA LEU A 56 -2.18 -27.59 -4.52
C LEU A 56 -3.03 -26.45 -3.98
N LEU A 57 -4.27 -26.31 -4.46
CA LEU A 57 -5.21 -25.30 -3.98
C LEU A 57 -5.47 -25.44 -2.48
N GLY A 58 -5.74 -26.66 -2.01
CA GLY A 58 -5.92 -26.93 -0.58
C GLY A 58 -4.69 -26.57 0.25
N LEU A 59 -3.50 -26.92 -0.22
CA LEU A 59 -2.24 -26.58 0.44
C LEU A 59 -2.00 -25.06 0.48
N THR A 60 -2.29 -24.36 -0.61
CA THR A 60 -2.15 -22.89 -0.69
C THR A 60 -3.09 -22.18 0.27
N ILE A 61 -4.35 -22.61 0.38
CA ILE A 61 -5.31 -22.05 1.33
C ILE A 61 -4.84 -22.27 2.77
N ALA A 62 -4.40 -23.49 3.10
CA ALA A 62 -3.87 -23.79 4.43
C ALA A 62 -2.62 -22.94 4.75
N GLY A 63 -1.68 -22.83 3.81
CA GLY A 63 -0.49 -22.01 3.94
C GLY A 63 -0.83 -20.52 4.14
N TYR A 64 -1.76 -19.99 3.36
CA TYR A 64 -2.25 -18.61 3.51
C TYR A 64 -2.82 -18.37 4.92
N SER A 65 -3.66 -19.27 5.43
CA SER A 65 -4.27 -19.12 6.76
C SER A 65 -3.22 -19.04 7.87
N MET A 66 -2.16 -19.83 7.80
CA MET A 66 -1.07 -19.77 8.77
C MET A 66 -0.28 -18.46 8.68
N VAL A 67 -0.04 -17.98 7.47
CA VAL A 67 0.72 -16.75 7.22
C VAL A 67 -0.07 -15.52 7.65
N ASP A 68 -1.36 -15.44 7.31
CA ASP A 68 -2.25 -14.35 7.73
C ASP A 68 -2.32 -14.25 9.26
N SER A 69 -2.44 -15.40 9.95
CA SER A 69 -2.42 -15.43 11.41
C SER A 69 -1.10 -14.89 11.99
N LYS A 70 0.06 -15.30 11.44
CA LYS A 70 1.36 -14.81 11.91
C LYS A 70 1.55 -13.32 11.67
N LEU A 71 1.10 -12.83 10.51
CA LEU A 71 1.16 -11.41 10.16
C LEU A 71 0.31 -10.57 11.11
N LYS A 72 -0.91 -11.01 11.45
CA LYS A 72 -1.76 -10.33 12.45
C LYS A 72 -1.08 -10.25 13.81
N THR A 73 -0.57 -11.37 14.33
CA THR A 73 0.14 -11.38 15.61
C THR A 73 1.36 -10.46 15.62
N LEU A 74 2.08 -10.40 14.49
CA LEU A 74 3.21 -9.48 14.35
C LEU A 74 2.76 -8.00 14.41
N SER A 75 1.65 -7.65 13.77
CA SER A 75 1.05 -6.30 13.83
C SER A 75 0.50 -5.95 15.22
N GLU A 76 -0.01 -6.93 15.97
CA GLU A 76 -0.46 -6.73 17.35
C GLU A 76 0.73 -6.50 18.30
N THR A 77 1.86 -7.15 18.02
CA THR A 77 3.08 -7.04 18.83
C THR A 77 3.85 -5.74 18.54
N ASP A 78 3.93 -5.34 17.28
CA ASP A 78 4.60 -4.12 16.83
C ASP A 78 3.67 -3.28 15.95
N THR A 79 3.10 -2.23 16.56
CA THR A 79 2.19 -1.30 15.87
C THR A 79 2.88 -0.46 14.79
N THR A 80 4.22 -0.42 14.76
CA THR A 80 4.97 0.42 13.81
C THR A 80 5.04 -0.19 12.41
N ILE A 81 4.77 -1.50 12.29
CA ILE A 81 4.75 -2.23 11.01
C ILE A 81 3.34 -2.52 10.50
N THR A 82 2.29 -2.17 11.26
CA THR A 82 0.89 -2.49 10.93
C THR A 82 0.53 -2.11 9.50
N GLU A 83 0.96 -0.94 9.04
CA GLU A 83 0.70 -0.44 7.68
C GLU A 83 1.35 -1.34 6.61
N TYR A 84 2.60 -1.74 6.81
CA TYR A 84 3.30 -2.66 5.90
C TYR A 84 2.71 -4.07 5.93
N VAL A 85 2.25 -4.51 7.10
CA VAL A 85 1.59 -5.81 7.28
C VAL A 85 0.25 -5.85 6.54
N GLU A 86 -0.62 -4.86 6.74
CA GLU A 86 -1.93 -4.77 6.07
C GLU A 86 -1.78 -4.74 4.55
N ASP A 87 -0.87 -3.93 4.02
CA ASP A 87 -0.58 -3.91 2.58
C ASP A 87 -0.13 -5.28 2.07
N THR A 88 0.68 -6.00 2.85
CA THR A 88 1.19 -7.33 2.46
C THR A 88 0.10 -8.39 2.50
N ARG A 89 -0.77 -8.34 3.52
CA ARG A 89 -1.95 -9.20 3.62
C ARG A 89 -2.89 -8.99 2.42
N HIS A 90 -3.07 -7.75 2.00
CA HIS A 90 -3.87 -7.42 0.82
C HIS A 90 -3.29 -8.02 -0.47
N ASP A 91 -1.98 -7.88 -0.70
CA ASP A 91 -1.30 -8.46 -1.87
C ASP A 91 -1.42 -9.99 -1.90
N TYR A 92 -1.31 -10.66 -0.75
CA TYR A 92 -1.45 -12.11 -0.64
C TYR A 92 -2.89 -12.56 -0.90
N TYR A 93 -3.86 -11.82 -0.37
CA TYR A 93 -5.27 -12.11 -0.58
C TYR A 93 -5.64 -12.03 -2.07
N ILE A 94 -5.20 -10.97 -2.77
CA ILE A 94 -5.43 -10.84 -4.22
C ILE A 94 -4.83 -12.04 -4.96
N SER A 95 -3.58 -12.39 -4.67
CA SER A 95 -2.90 -13.51 -5.33
C SER A 95 -3.60 -14.85 -5.08
N LEU A 96 -4.05 -15.09 -3.84
CA LEU A 96 -4.84 -16.27 -3.49
C LEU A 96 -6.15 -16.35 -4.28
N MET A 97 -6.87 -15.23 -4.43
CA MET A 97 -8.12 -15.19 -5.19
C MET A 97 -7.91 -15.56 -6.66
N TYR A 98 -6.82 -15.11 -7.29
CA TYR A 98 -6.48 -15.53 -8.66
C TYR A 98 -6.24 -17.04 -8.74
N ILE A 99 -5.49 -17.61 -7.80
CA ILE A 99 -5.20 -19.05 -7.76
C ILE A 99 -6.51 -19.83 -7.61
N ILE A 100 -7.41 -19.43 -6.71
CA ILE A 100 -8.72 -20.08 -6.51
C ILE A 100 -9.55 -20.07 -7.80
N ILE A 101 -9.69 -18.91 -8.44
CA ILE A 101 -10.52 -18.75 -9.64
C ILE A 101 -9.95 -19.56 -10.80
N LEU A 102 -8.65 -19.42 -11.08
CA LEU A 102 -8.00 -20.15 -12.18
C LEU A 102 -8.04 -21.67 -11.95
N SER A 103 -7.80 -22.12 -10.71
CA SER A 103 -7.85 -23.55 -10.35
C SER A 103 -9.25 -24.13 -10.54
N THR A 104 -10.28 -23.39 -10.13
CA THR A 104 -11.68 -23.81 -10.30
C THR A 104 -12.05 -23.93 -11.78
N ILE A 105 -11.71 -22.92 -12.59
CA ILE A 105 -11.92 -22.94 -14.05
C ILE A 105 -11.20 -24.14 -14.67
N ASN A 106 -9.95 -24.39 -14.26
CA ASN A 106 -9.15 -25.47 -14.80
C ASN A 106 -9.74 -26.86 -14.46
N ILE A 107 -10.18 -27.07 -13.22
CA ILE A 107 -10.85 -28.31 -12.82
C ILE A 107 -12.13 -28.52 -13.65
N ILE A 108 -12.93 -27.47 -13.87
CA ILE A 108 -14.13 -27.55 -14.71
C ILE A 108 -13.75 -27.93 -16.14
N LEU A 109 -12.69 -27.34 -16.71
CA LEU A 109 -12.22 -27.68 -18.05
C LEU A 109 -11.72 -29.14 -18.14
N CYS A 110 -10.99 -29.64 -17.13
CA CYS A 110 -10.63 -31.06 -17.07
C CYS A 110 -11.86 -31.96 -17.11
N LEU A 111 -12.90 -31.63 -16.33
CA LEU A 111 -14.15 -32.39 -16.33
C LEU A 111 -14.87 -32.32 -17.67
N ILE A 112 -14.87 -31.16 -18.33
CA ILE A 112 -15.41 -31.01 -19.69
C ILE A 112 -14.66 -31.91 -20.65
N VAL A 113 -13.32 -31.90 -20.65
CA VAL A 113 -12.50 -32.78 -21.49
C VAL A 113 -12.89 -34.24 -21.27
N LEU A 114 -12.97 -34.69 -20.02
CA LEU A 114 -13.37 -36.07 -19.68
C LEU A 114 -14.81 -36.41 -20.10
N ALA A 115 -15.69 -35.42 -20.22
CA ALA A 115 -17.07 -35.63 -20.65
C ALA A 115 -17.24 -35.67 -22.18
N VAL A 116 -16.33 -35.04 -22.93
CA VAL A 116 -16.48 -34.84 -24.38
C VAL A 116 -15.36 -35.44 -25.23
N TYR A 117 -14.41 -36.16 -24.62
CA TYR A 117 -13.23 -36.66 -25.33
C TYR A 117 -13.57 -37.60 -26.49
N ASP A 118 -14.66 -38.38 -26.41
CA ASP A 118 -15.10 -39.27 -27.51
C ASP A 118 -15.54 -38.49 -28.77
N ASN A 119 -15.83 -37.20 -28.63
CA ASN A 119 -16.27 -36.32 -29.71
C ASN A 119 -15.16 -35.34 -30.14
N VAL A 120 -13.95 -35.86 -30.41
CA VAL A 120 -12.75 -35.06 -30.76
C VAL A 120 -12.99 -34.08 -31.93
N PHE A 121 -13.86 -34.43 -32.89
CA PHE A 121 -14.16 -33.57 -34.03
C PHE A 121 -15.01 -32.32 -33.70
N ASN A 122 -15.61 -32.26 -32.51
CA ASN A 122 -16.33 -31.08 -32.05
C ASN A 122 -15.35 -30.06 -31.47
N LEU A 123 -15.49 -28.79 -31.85
CA LEU A 123 -14.67 -27.64 -31.41
C LEU A 123 -14.35 -27.63 -29.91
N LEU A 124 -15.30 -28.09 -29.09
CA LEU A 124 -15.22 -28.06 -27.63
C LEU A 124 -14.11 -28.96 -27.06
N ALA A 125 -13.88 -30.14 -27.64
CA ALA A 125 -12.88 -31.10 -27.15
C ALA A 125 -11.43 -30.58 -27.31
N PRO A 126 -10.94 -30.25 -28.52
CA PRO A 126 -9.58 -29.78 -28.70
C PRO A 126 -9.36 -28.42 -28.03
N PHE A 127 -10.37 -27.53 -28.04
CA PHE A 127 -10.28 -26.26 -27.32
C PHE A 127 -10.05 -26.47 -25.83
N SER A 128 -10.90 -27.27 -25.17
CA SER A 128 -10.82 -27.49 -23.72
C SER A 128 -9.53 -28.21 -23.32
N MET A 129 -9.05 -29.13 -24.16
CA MET A 129 -7.77 -29.83 -23.95
C MET A 129 -6.61 -28.84 -23.89
N THR A 130 -6.44 -28.02 -24.93
CA THR A 130 -5.36 -27.02 -24.97
C THR A 130 -5.53 -25.93 -23.92
N GLU A 131 -6.76 -25.47 -23.68
CA GLU A 131 -7.07 -24.41 -22.72
C GLU A 131 -6.70 -24.82 -21.28
N THR A 132 -6.95 -26.07 -20.93
CA THR A 132 -6.58 -26.63 -19.63
C THR A 132 -5.06 -26.55 -19.41
N VAL A 133 -4.26 -26.87 -20.42
CA VAL A 133 -2.79 -26.80 -20.31
C VAL A 133 -2.31 -25.36 -20.17
N ILE A 134 -2.89 -24.43 -20.95
CA ILE A 134 -2.58 -23.00 -20.87
C ILE A 134 -2.83 -22.49 -19.45
N ILE A 135 -4.05 -22.71 -18.93
CA ILE A 135 -4.44 -22.23 -17.60
C ILE A 135 -3.58 -22.91 -16.52
N PHE A 136 -3.23 -24.19 -16.67
CA PHE A 136 -2.37 -24.89 -15.71
C PHE A 136 -1.00 -24.23 -15.57
N VAL A 137 -0.37 -23.83 -16.68
CA VAL A 137 0.92 -23.10 -16.66
C VAL A 137 0.77 -21.78 -15.91
N TYR A 138 -0.33 -21.04 -16.13
CA TYR A 138 -0.59 -19.80 -15.40
C TYR A 138 -0.81 -20.02 -13.90
N ILE A 139 -1.52 -21.09 -13.51
CA ILE A 139 -1.65 -21.47 -12.10
C ILE A 139 -0.27 -21.74 -11.49
N MET A 140 0.62 -22.46 -12.19
CA MET A 140 1.98 -22.73 -11.69
C MET A 140 2.78 -21.44 -11.50
N ILE A 141 2.71 -20.49 -12.44
CA ILE A 141 3.40 -19.20 -12.34
C ILE A 141 2.89 -18.42 -11.12
N GLU A 142 1.56 -18.33 -10.91
CA GLU A 142 1.00 -17.62 -9.76
C GLU A 142 1.27 -18.35 -8.44
N LEU A 143 1.33 -19.69 -8.42
CA LEU A 143 1.72 -20.46 -7.24
C LEU A 143 3.18 -20.21 -6.84
N ILE A 144 4.11 -20.27 -7.80
CA ILE A 144 5.54 -19.98 -7.54
C ILE A 144 5.67 -18.56 -6.98
N ARG A 145 4.95 -17.61 -7.58
CA ARG A 145 4.94 -16.23 -7.10
C ARG A 145 4.34 -16.10 -5.70
N PHE A 146 3.23 -16.78 -5.42
CA PHE A 146 2.63 -16.81 -4.09
C PHE A 146 3.60 -17.34 -3.04
N VAL A 147 4.38 -18.37 -3.37
CA VAL A 147 5.45 -18.87 -2.51
C VAL A 147 6.57 -17.84 -2.35
N CYS A 148 7.00 -17.16 -3.41
CA CYS A 148 7.98 -16.07 -3.31
C CYS A 148 7.47 -14.88 -2.47
N TYR A 149 6.16 -14.66 -2.43
CA TYR A 149 5.55 -13.68 -1.56
C TYR A 149 5.73 -14.04 -0.09
N LEU A 150 5.79 -15.31 0.29
CA LEU A 150 6.05 -15.76 1.67
C LEU A 150 7.46 -15.44 2.19
N ASN A 151 8.24 -14.61 1.49
CA ASN A 151 9.55 -14.15 1.91
C ASN A 151 9.44 -13.38 3.25
N PRO A 152 10.16 -13.80 4.31
CA PRO A 152 10.12 -13.14 5.61
C PRO A 152 10.60 -11.67 5.56
N ASN A 153 11.31 -11.27 4.51
CA ASN A 153 11.84 -9.92 4.35
C ASN A 153 10.86 -8.93 3.68
N THR A 154 9.67 -9.35 3.26
CA THR A 154 8.74 -8.47 2.51
C THR A 154 8.33 -7.22 3.28
N ILE A 155 8.15 -7.31 4.60
CA ILE A 155 7.88 -6.14 5.45
C ILE A 155 9.05 -5.16 5.41
N LYS A 156 10.28 -5.68 5.49
CA LYS A 156 11.50 -4.86 5.46
C LYS A 156 11.73 -4.23 4.09
N GLU A 157 11.44 -4.97 3.01
CA GLU A 157 11.47 -4.44 1.64
C GLU A 157 10.51 -3.24 1.49
N LYS A 158 9.28 -3.34 2.02
CA LYS A 158 8.32 -2.22 2.00
C LYS A 158 8.83 -1.02 2.81
N GLY A 159 9.43 -1.25 3.97
CA GLY A 159 10.09 -0.20 4.76
C GLY A 159 11.23 0.50 4.00
N SER A 160 12.13 -0.25 3.37
CA SER A 160 13.19 0.32 2.51
C SER A 160 12.63 1.17 1.37
N LEU A 161 11.60 0.68 0.67
CA LEU A 161 10.97 1.43 -0.42
C LEU A 161 10.31 2.73 0.05
N ASP A 162 9.71 2.73 1.25
CA ASP A 162 9.10 3.94 1.80
C ASP A 162 10.17 4.96 2.21
N LYS A 163 11.27 4.50 2.85
CA LYS A 163 12.45 5.32 3.15
C LYS A 163 12.99 5.99 1.88
N ASP A 164 13.30 5.20 0.85
CA ASP A 164 13.82 5.70 -0.43
C ASP A 164 12.89 6.73 -1.06
N SER A 165 11.57 6.52 -0.95
CA SER A 165 10.58 7.44 -1.49
C SER A 165 10.55 8.77 -0.74
N ILE A 166 10.64 8.74 0.59
CA ILE A 166 10.68 9.94 1.42
C ILE A 166 12.01 10.67 1.20
N ASP A 167 13.15 9.97 1.24
CA ASP A 167 14.47 10.55 0.99
C ASP A 167 14.54 11.24 -0.39
N ALA A 168 13.89 10.69 -1.41
CA ALA A 168 13.80 11.31 -2.72
C ALA A 168 13.00 12.63 -2.73
N GLU A 169 11.98 12.76 -1.86
CA GLU A 169 11.23 14.03 -1.71
C GLU A 169 12.08 15.13 -1.06
N TYR A 170 13.02 14.74 -0.18
CA TYR A 170 13.94 15.68 0.49
C TYR A 170 15.24 15.92 -0.26
N LYS A 171 15.48 15.25 -1.40
CA LYS A 171 16.61 15.56 -2.29
C LYS A 171 16.33 16.84 -3.07
N THR A 172 16.51 17.99 -2.43
CA THR A 172 16.63 19.28 -3.13
C THR A 172 17.81 19.26 -4.10
N LYS A 173 17.64 19.85 -5.30
CA LYS A 173 18.67 19.94 -6.35
C LYS A 173 19.96 20.72 -5.98
N THR A 174 20.10 21.24 -4.76
CA THR A 174 21.17 22.19 -4.40
C THR A 174 21.55 22.16 -2.92
N VAL A 175 21.68 20.99 -2.29
CA VAL A 175 22.44 20.90 -1.03
C VAL A 175 23.47 19.79 -1.20
N GLU A 176 24.72 20.22 -1.39
CA GLU A 176 25.88 19.35 -1.29
C GLU A 176 25.83 18.59 0.02
N SER A 177 26.21 17.32 -0.07
CA SER A 177 26.34 16.33 1.00
C SER A 177 26.72 16.92 2.35
N GLU A 178 25.73 17.31 3.14
CA GLU A 178 25.91 17.40 4.58
C GLU A 178 26.04 15.98 5.14
N PRO A 179 26.91 15.78 6.14
CA PRO A 179 27.11 14.46 6.72
C PRO A 179 25.78 13.91 7.19
N SER A 180 25.48 12.67 6.78
CA SER A 180 24.31 11.93 7.25
C SER A 180 24.26 11.98 8.76
N GLU A 181 23.19 12.53 9.32
CA GLU A 181 23.04 12.54 10.77
C GLU A 181 22.79 11.12 11.28
N ASN A 182 23.29 10.84 12.48
CA ASN A 182 23.23 9.50 13.06
C ASN A 182 21.76 9.12 13.35
N PHE A 183 21.39 7.88 13.04
CA PHE A 183 20.08 7.28 13.33
C PHE A 183 19.58 7.51 14.77
N SER A 184 20.46 7.33 15.76
CA SER A 184 20.08 7.41 17.19
C SER A 184 19.54 8.78 17.63
N PRO A 185 20.18 9.92 17.29
CA PRO A 185 19.62 11.25 17.49
C PRO A 185 18.21 11.42 16.92
N PHE A 186 18.00 11.06 15.65
CA PHE A 186 16.67 11.17 15.02
C PHE A 186 15.59 10.40 15.77
N ILE A 187 15.87 9.14 16.16
CA ILE A 187 14.93 8.32 16.93
C ILE A 187 14.65 8.94 18.29
N THR A 188 15.68 9.48 18.95
CA THR A 188 15.55 10.14 20.26
C THR A 188 14.62 11.35 20.16
N ASP A 189 14.87 12.24 19.21
CA ASP A 189 14.12 13.48 19.06
C ASP A 189 12.69 13.23 18.57
N TYR A 190 12.48 12.24 17.71
CA TYR A 190 11.14 11.77 17.35
C TYR A 190 10.38 11.27 18.59
N ASN A 191 11.01 10.47 19.46
CA ASN A 191 10.36 9.98 20.67
C ASN A 191 10.04 11.12 21.65
N LEU A 192 10.87 12.16 21.71
CA LEU A 192 10.58 13.38 22.49
C LEU A 192 9.37 14.13 21.92
N LEU A 193 9.28 14.26 20.59
CA LEU A 193 8.13 14.85 19.91
C LEU A 193 6.85 14.03 20.18
N GLU A 194 6.90 12.70 20.01
CA GLU A 194 5.78 11.81 20.27
C GLU A 194 5.29 11.95 21.72
N LYS A 195 6.23 11.97 22.69
CA LYS A 195 5.88 12.17 24.10
C LYS A 195 5.22 13.52 24.34
N LEU A 196 5.77 14.60 23.79
CA LEU A 196 5.23 15.95 23.90
C LEU A 196 3.78 16.02 23.38
N LEU A 197 3.51 15.41 22.22
CA LEU A 197 2.18 15.38 21.63
C LEU A 197 1.18 14.65 22.53
N LYS A 198 1.56 13.51 23.10
CA LYS A 198 0.72 12.74 24.01
C LYS A 198 0.47 13.48 25.33
N ASP A 199 1.50 14.08 25.91
CA ASP A 199 1.39 14.88 27.13
C ASP A 199 0.46 16.08 26.92
N PHE A 200 0.60 16.78 25.79
CA PHE A 200 -0.25 17.92 25.45
C PHE A 200 -1.70 17.49 25.21
N ALA A 201 -1.94 16.39 24.48
CA ALA A 201 -3.28 15.85 24.31
C ALA A 201 -3.92 15.47 25.65
N CYS A 202 -3.19 14.76 26.53
CA CYS A 202 -3.64 14.38 27.86
C CYS A 202 -3.96 15.58 28.77
N PHE A 203 -3.17 16.66 28.66
CA PHE A 203 -3.44 17.93 29.34
C PHE A 203 -4.78 18.53 28.89
N LEU A 204 -5.07 18.53 27.59
CA LEU A 204 -6.30 19.10 27.03
C LEU A 204 -7.58 18.32 27.37
N ILE A 205 -7.47 17.00 27.53
CA ILE A 205 -8.61 16.14 27.91
C ILE A 205 -8.72 15.94 29.44
N GLU A 206 -7.95 16.69 30.23
CA GLU A 206 -7.90 16.60 31.70
C GLU A 206 -7.63 15.17 32.22
N SER A 207 -6.85 14.39 31.48
CA SER A 207 -6.50 12.99 31.82
C SER A 207 -4.99 12.76 31.77
N PRO A 208 -4.21 13.43 32.64
CA PRO A 208 -2.74 13.41 32.60
C PRO A 208 -2.14 12.03 32.85
N ASN A 209 -2.84 11.14 33.56
CA ASN A 209 -2.38 9.79 33.86
C ASN A 209 -2.51 8.80 32.67
N SER A 210 -3.02 9.26 31.53
CA SER A 210 -3.32 8.42 30.37
C SER A 210 -2.32 8.57 29.21
N THR A 211 -1.21 9.29 29.37
CA THR A 211 -0.19 9.52 28.31
C THR A 211 0.28 8.21 27.67
N TYR A 212 0.46 7.15 28.47
CA TYR A 212 0.94 5.86 27.94
C TYR A 212 -0.14 5.05 27.21
N LYS A 213 -1.41 5.42 27.37
CA LYS A 213 -2.56 4.75 26.76
C LYS A 213 -2.97 5.37 25.43
N ILE A 214 -2.73 6.67 25.26
CA ILE A 214 -3.13 7.40 24.06
C ILE A 214 -2.19 7.06 22.88
N GLN A 215 -2.78 6.69 21.75
CA GLN A 215 -2.03 6.45 20.52
C GLN A 215 -1.65 7.78 19.84
N ILE A 216 -0.63 7.77 18.98
CA ILE A 216 -0.16 9.01 18.31
C ILE A 216 -1.27 9.69 17.51
N PHE A 217 -2.09 8.93 16.78
CA PHE A 217 -3.20 9.51 16.01
C PHE A 217 -4.31 10.07 16.91
N GLU A 218 -4.63 9.40 18.02
CA GLU A 218 -5.58 9.94 19.00
C GLU A 218 -5.08 11.26 19.60
N ALA A 219 -3.78 11.36 19.88
CA ALA A 219 -3.17 12.59 20.36
C ALA A 219 -3.24 13.71 19.30
N LEU A 220 -2.92 13.40 18.04
CA LEU A 220 -3.03 14.36 16.94
C LEU A 220 -4.48 14.82 16.72
N ASP A 221 -5.45 13.91 16.80
CA ASP A 221 -6.87 14.23 16.68
C ASP A 221 -7.35 15.15 17.81
N VAL A 222 -6.90 14.92 19.04
CA VAL A 222 -7.18 15.82 20.18
C VAL A 222 -6.60 17.21 19.91
N LEU A 223 -5.35 17.29 19.49
CA LEU A 223 -4.69 18.57 19.21
C LEU A 223 -5.36 19.32 18.05
N LEU A 224 -5.78 18.61 17.00
CA LEU A 224 -6.48 19.16 15.86
C LEU A 224 -7.89 19.67 16.24
N ARG A 225 -8.64 18.90 17.04
CA ARG A 225 -9.97 19.30 17.53
C ARG A 225 -9.93 20.52 18.46
N ASN A 226 -8.84 20.68 19.20
CA ASN A 226 -8.59 21.86 20.05
C ASN A 226 -7.87 22.99 19.29
N GLU A 227 -7.79 22.89 17.96
CA GLU A 227 -7.17 23.87 17.06
C GLU A 227 -5.69 24.18 17.36
N ILE A 228 -5.02 23.39 18.22
CA ILE A 228 -3.60 23.58 18.58
C ILE A 228 -2.70 23.43 17.34
N ILE A 229 -3.06 22.47 16.49
CA ILE A 229 -2.39 22.18 15.23
C ILE A 229 -3.38 22.24 14.07
N ASN A 230 -2.89 22.50 12.87
CA ASN A 230 -3.67 22.39 11.64
C ASN A 230 -3.39 21.05 10.91
N ARG A 231 -4.08 20.81 9.79
CA ARG A 231 -3.93 19.57 9.01
C ARG A 231 -2.56 19.44 8.35
N GLU A 232 -1.92 20.57 8.06
CA GLU A 232 -0.55 20.63 7.55
C GLU A 232 0.44 20.13 8.61
N THR A 233 0.32 20.58 9.85
CA THR A 233 1.16 20.09 10.96
C THR A 233 0.91 18.59 11.18
N TYR A 234 -0.35 18.16 11.15
CA TYR A 234 -0.72 16.74 11.24
C TYR A 234 0.02 15.91 10.17
N SER A 235 -0.02 16.38 8.91
CA SER A 235 0.65 15.76 7.77
C SER A 235 2.15 15.61 8.00
N ILE A 236 2.82 16.66 8.49
CA ILE A 236 4.26 16.64 8.80
C ILE A 236 4.58 15.59 9.87
N ILE A 237 3.78 15.53 10.93
CA ILE A 237 4.05 14.59 12.03
C ILE A 237 3.84 13.14 11.57
N ASP A 238 2.82 12.86 10.75
CA ASP A 238 2.64 11.52 10.17
C ASP A 238 3.78 11.16 9.21
N GLU A 239 4.32 12.12 8.45
CA GLU A 239 5.51 11.92 7.63
C GLU A 239 6.73 11.52 8.47
N PHE A 240 6.98 12.19 9.60
CA PHE A 240 8.05 11.79 10.53
C PHE A 240 7.85 10.39 11.08
N ARG A 241 6.62 10.03 11.45
CA ARG A 241 6.27 8.68 11.93
C ARG A 241 6.57 7.63 10.86
N ARG A 242 6.14 7.85 9.61
CA ARG A 242 6.40 6.94 8.50
C ARG A 242 7.90 6.78 8.24
N TYR A 243 8.63 7.90 8.20
CA TYR A 243 10.07 7.87 8.02
C TYR A 243 10.80 7.11 9.13
N ARG A 244 10.43 7.37 10.39
CA ARG A 244 10.93 6.65 11.56
C ARG A 244 10.70 5.14 11.45
N ASN A 245 9.48 4.74 11.08
CA ASN A 245 9.14 3.33 10.91
C ASN A 245 9.93 2.69 9.76
N ALA A 246 10.08 3.41 8.64
CA ALA A 246 10.89 2.98 7.51
C ALA A 246 12.37 2.78 7.90
N LEU A 247 12.97 3.70 8.66
CA LEU A 247 14.36 3.60 9.14
C LEU A 247 14.59 2.44 10.12
N VAL A 248 13.61 2.13 10.98
CA VAL A 248 13.72 1.03 11.94
C VAL A 248 13.67 -0.32 11.22
N HIS A 249 12.81 -0.43 10.20
CA HIS A 249 12.45 -1.69 9.57
C HIS A 249 13.05 -1.92 8.18
N SER A 250 13.81 -0.98 7.63
CA SER A 250 14.51 -1.16 6.35
C SER A 250 15.57 -2.26 6.40
N LEU A 251 15.91 -2.78 5.23
CA LEU A 251 17.02 -3.74 5.05
C LEU A 251 18.40 -3.06 5.06
N ASP A 252 18.46 -1.72 5.03
CA ASP A 252 19.72 -0.99 4.92
C ASP A 252 20.57 -1.15 6.19
N THR A 253 21.82 -1.55 5.99
CA THR A 253 22.85 -1.45 7.02
C THR A 253 23.22 0.00 7.31
N ASP A 254 23.06 0.87 6.31
CA ASP A 254 23.23 2.31 6.45
C ASP A 254 21.91 2.97 6.87
N LYS A 255 21.82 3.29 8.16
CA LYS A 255 20.68 4.01 8.75
C LYS A 255 20.88 5.53 8.70
N SER A 256 21.61 6.02 7.69
CA SER A 256 21.74 7.44 7.41
C SER A 256 20.38 8.12 7.34
N VAL A 257 20.31 9.26 7.99
CA VAL A 257 19.10 10.10 8.07
C VAL A 257 19.29 11.29 7.14
N ASN A 258 18.26 11.62 6.37
CA ASN A 258 18.28 12.81 5.54
C ASN A 258 18.29 14.07 6.44
N THR A 259 19.29 14.94 6.26
CA THR A 259 19.46 16.11 7.14
C THR A 259 18.28 17.09 7.05
N SER A 260 17.64 17.21 5.89
CA SER A 260 16.50 18.10 5.70
C SER A 260 15.27 17.65 6.49
N ILE A 261 14.97 16.35 6.52
CA ILE A 261 13.82 15.85 7.32
C ILE A 261 14.11 15.95 8.82
N TYR A 262 15.37 15.74 9.24
CA TYR A 262 15.74 15.87 10.65
C TYR A 262 15.69 17.32 11.13
N ARG A 263 16.16 18.29 10.33
CA ARG A 263 15.98 19.72 10.62
C ARG A 263 14.51 20.09 10.78
N LYS A 264 13.67 19.64 9.85
CA LYS A 264 12.22 19.86 9.88
C LYS A 264 11.59 19.28 11.16
N LEU A 265 12.05 18.11 11.60
CA LEU A 265 11.60 17.50 12.87
C LEU A 265 11.94 18.39 14.07
N ASN A 266 13.17 18.89 14.13
CA ASN A 266 13.63 19.74 15.21
C ASN A 266 12.88 21.08 15.26
N ASP A 267 12.67 21.72 14.11
CA ASP A 267 11.89 22.96 14.01
C ASP A 267 10.47 22.77 14.57
N VAL A 268 9.78 21.72 14.13
CA VAL A 268 8.40 21.41 14.56
C VAL A 268 8.36 21.10 16.05
N TYR A 269 9.32 20.34 16.57
CA TYR A 269 9.41 20.05 18.00
C TYR A 269 9.60 21.32 18.85
N ILE A 270 10.50 22.22 18.45
CA ILE A 270 10.74 23.48 19.16
C ILE A 270 9.47 24.34 19.18
N LEU A 271 8.81 24.47 18.03
CA LEU A 271 7.57 25.24 17.91
C LEU A 271 6.46 24.65 18.80
N LEU A 272 6.21 23.35 18.72
CA LEU A 272 5.21 22.68 19.58
C LEU A 272 5.53 22.79 21.07
N LYS A 273 6.80 22.67 21.44
CA LYS A 273 7.23 22.79 22.84
C LYS A 273 7.00 24.20 23.37
N SER A 274 7.24 25.21 22.54
CA SER A 274 6.97 26.60 22.92
C SER A 274 5.47 26.85 23.15
N ILE A 275 4.59 26.29 22.30
CA ILE A 275 3.13 26.37 22.48
C ILE A 275 2.72 25.70 23.79
N TYR A 276 3.23 24.48 24.04
CA TYR A 276 2.90 23.73 25.25
C TYR A 276 3.31 24.48 26.51
N ASN A 277 4.53 25.03 26.54
CA ASN A 277 5.01 25.82 27.67
C ASN A 277 4.17 27.08 27.89
N ALA A 278 3.87 27.85 26.84
CA ALA A 278 3.04 29.05 26.93
C ALA A 278 1.63 28.72 27.47
N ARG A 279 1.07 27.59 27.04
CA ARG A 279 -0.23 27.11 27.52
C ARG A 279 -0.23 26.77 29.00
N ILE A 280 0.80 26.07 29.48
CA ILE A 280 0.95 25.72 30.90
C ILE A 280 1.17 26.97 31.75
N SER A 281 1.95 27.93 31.26
CA SER A 281 2.21 29.18 31.96
C SER A 281 1.00 30.12 32.01
N GLY A 282 -0.08 29.83 31.29
CA GLY A 282 -1.30 30.65 31.24
C GLY A 282 -1.12 31.96 30.47
N ASN A 283 -0.09 32.06 29.61
CA ASN A 283 0.17 33.25 28.80
C ASN A 283 -0.56 33.13 27.46
N ASP A 284 -1.82 33.57 27.41
CA ASP A 284 -2.69 33.41 26.24
C ASP A 284 -2.19 34.15 24.99
N ASP A 285 -1.54 35.31 25.15
CA ASP A 285 -1.00 36.08 24.02
C ASP A 285 0.21 35.38 23.40
N GLU A 286 1.14 34.92 24.23
CA GLU A 286 2.29 34.12 23.78
C GLU A 286 1.84 32.80 23.16
N PHE A 287 0.85 32.14 23.76
CA PHE A 287 0.27 30.91 23.23
C PHE A 287 -0.29 31.11 21.81
N LYS A 288 -1.11 32.13 21.59
CA LYS A 288 -1.67 32.44 20.26
C LYS A 288 -0.58 32.81 19.26
N GLN A 289 0.43 33.56 19.67
CA GLN A 289 1.57 33.90 18.81
C GLN A 289 2.32 32.64 18.37
N LYS A 290 2.66 31.75 19.30
CA LYS A 290 3.38 30.50 19.01
C LYS A 290 2.56 29.53 18.17
N GLN A 291 1.25 29.48 18.39
CA GLN A 291 0.33 28.72 17.55
C GLN A 291 0.35 29.24 16.09
N HIS A 292 0.29 30.57 15.89
CA HIS A 292 0.38 31.16 14.57
C HIS A 292 1.73 30.90 13.88
N GLU A 293 2.84 30.96 14.62
CA GLU A 293 4.19 30.62 14.11
C GLU A 293 4.22 29.18 13.56
N LEU A 294 3.70 28.20 14.31
CA LEU A 294 3.61 26.80 13.88
C LEU A 294 2.70 26.61 12.66
N MET A 295 1.53 27.27 12.64
CA MET A 295 0.60 27.18 11.52
C MET A 295 1.20 27.77 10.23
N SER A 296 1.91 28.90 10.33
CA SER A 296 2.61 29.53 9.21
C SER A 296 3.76 28.65 8.67
N TYR A 297 4.55 28.07 9.58
CA TYR A 297 5.59 27.10 9.21
C TYR A 297 4.97 25.89 8.50
N SER A 298 3.86 25.38 9.01
CA SER A 298 3.20 24.20 8.46
C SER A 298 2.56 24.46 7.10
N LYS A 299 1.98 25.65 6.86
CA LYS A 299 1.49 26.04 5.52
C LYS A 299 2.60 25.99 4.47
N THR A 300 3.81 26.42 4.84
CA THR A 300 4.97 26.46 3.94
C THR A 300 5.70 25.12 3.79
N HIS A 301 5.54 24.17 4.71
CA HIS A 301 6.30 22.91 4.71
C HIS A 301 5.48 21.61 4.82
N GLY A 302 4.14 21.69 4.97
CA GLY A 302 3.34 20.55 5.44
C GLY A 302 2.74 19.61 4.42
N TYR A 303 2.56 20.10 3.20
CA TYR A 303 2.25 19.25 2.05
C TYR A 303 3.46 19.28 1.11
N ASN A 304 3.92 18.11 0.68
CA ASN A 304 4.91 18.04 -0.40
C ASN A 304 4.30 18.61 -1.70
N GLU A 305 5.16 18.89 -2.68
CA GLU A 305 4.74 19.54 -3.93
C GLU A 305 3.61 18.78 -4.64
N ILE A 306 3.62 17.45 -4.57
CA ILE A 306 2.64 16.59 -5.23
C ILE A 306 1.30 16.65 -4.50
N ASP A 307 1.32 16.54 -3.17
CA ASP A 307 0.13 16.60 -2.33
C ASP A 307 -0.53 17.98 -2.43
N ARG A 308 0.26 19.06 -2.54
CA ARG A 308 -0.24 20.40 -2.86
C ARG A 308 -0.92 20.45 -4.22
N LYS A 309 -0.29 19.91 -5.27
CA LYS A 309 -0.90 19.85 -6.61
C LYS A 309 -2.20 19.05 -6.60
N ILE A 310 -2.27 17.96 -5.83
CA ILE A 310 -3.50 17.17 -5.68
C ILE A 310 -4.59 18.00 -4.99
N ILE A 311 -4.28 18.64 -3.85
CA ILE A 311 -5.24 19.45 -3.10
C ILE A 311 -5.74 20.63 -3.94
N ASP A 312 -4.83 21.37 -4.57
CA ASP A 312 -5.15 22.51 -5.44
C ASP A 312 -6.01 22.10 -6.63
N PHE A 313 -5.72 20.95 -7.23
CA PHE A 313 -6.54 20.41 -8.32
C PHE A 313 -7.94 20.00 -7.86
N ILE A 314 -8.07 19.35 -6.70
CA ILE A 314 -9.39 18.99 -6.15
C ILE A 314 -10.19 20.25 -5.76
N LEU A 315 -9.54 21.30 -5.27
CA LEU A 315 -10.17 22.59 -4.95
C LEU A 315 -10.71 23.28 -6.21
N THR A 316 -9.91 23.32 -7.26
CA THR A 316 -10.27 24.01 -8.52
C THR A 316 -11.23 23.19 -9.39
N HIS A 317 -11.23 21.85 -9.26
CA HIS A 317 -12.06 20.93 -10.02
C HIS A 317 -12.89 20.01 -9.10
N PRO A 318 -13.92 20.57 -8.42
CA PRO A 318 -14.82 19.76 -7.62
C PRO A 318 -15.51 18.74 -8.55
N ASN A 319 -15.40 17.44 -8.21
CA ASN A 319 -15.80 16.26 -9.00
C ASN A 319 -14.71 15.62 -9.88
N THR A 320 -13.44 15.86 -9.61
CA THR A 320 -12.37 15.21 -10.39
C THR A 320 -12.27 13.69 -10.16
N SER A 321 -11.89 12.97 -11.22
CA SER A 321 -11.56 11.54 -11.20
C SER A 321 -10.08 11.29 -10.90
N LEU A 322 -9.76 10.08 -10.40
CA LEU A 322 -8.36 9.67 -10.14
C LEU A 322 -7.46 9.83 -11.37
N ARG A 323 -8.05 9.60 -12.55
CA ARG A 323 -7.35 9.68 -13.82
C ARG A 323 -6.99 11.12 -14.18
N GLU A 324 -7.89 12.06 -13.97
CA GLU A 324 -7.65 13.49 -14.22
C GLU A 324 -6.56 14.04 -13.29
N ILE A 325 -6.59 13.68 -12.00
CA ILE A 325 -5.51 14.05 -11.06
C ILE A 325 -4.17 13.45 -11.51
N SER A 326 -4.19 12.20 -11.97
CA SER A 326 -3.01 11.50 -12.50
C SER A 326 -2.43 12.19 -13.74
N GLU A 327 -3.29 12.62 -14.67
CA GLU A 327 -2.90 13.36 -15.88
C GLU A 327 -2.37 14.76 -15.53
N TYR A 328 -3.01 15.48 -14.61
CA TYR A 328 -2.57 16.82 -14.17
C TYR A 328 -1.21 16.80 -13.46
N THR A 329 -1.02 15.84 -12.57
CA THR A 329 0.20 15.76 -11.75
C THR A 329 1.38 15.12 -12.49
N ASN A 330 1.17 14.48 -13.64
CA ASN A 330 2.14 13.63 -14.34
C ASN A 330 2.64 12.43 -13.50
N TYR A 331 1.82 11.92 -12.59
CA TYR A 331 2.12 10.71 -11.81
C TYR A 331 1.13 9.59 -12.12
N THR A 332 1.54 8.34 -11.90
CA THR A 332 0.66 7.17 -12.09
C THR A 332 -0.55 7.20 -11.16
N SER A 333 -1.71 6.71 -11.64
CA SER A 333 -2.95 6.74 -10.88
C SER A 333 -2.88 6.02 -9.53
N GLU A 334 -2.10 4.95 -9.40
CA GLU A 334 -1.90 4.31 -8.09
C GLU A 334 -0.99 5.11 -7.15
N SER A 335 0.00 5.86 -7.64
CA SER A 335 0.80 6.75 -6.79
C SER A 335 -0.08 7.87 -6.23
N ILE A 336 -0.93 8.44 -7.09
CA ILE A 336 -1.96 9.39 -6.69
C ILE A 336 -2.97 8.77 -5.75
N ARG A 337 -3.40 7.51 -5.98
CA ARG A 337 -4.30 6.80 -5.06
C ARG A 337 -3.71 6.65 -3.67
N ARG A 338 -2.42 6.29 -3.56
CA ARG A 338 -1.72 6.19 -2.27
C ARG A 338 -1.68 7.55 -1.55
N ARG A 339 -1.33 8.61 -2.27
CA ARG A 339 -1.30 9.98 -1.73
C ARG A 339 -2.68 10.46 -1.29
N ILE A 340 -3.70 10.24 -2.10
CA ILE A 340 -5.10 10.50 -1.77
C ILE A 340 -5.50 9.74 -0.51
N SER A 341 -5.17 8.46 -0.39
CA SER A 341 -5.47 7.67 0.81
C SER A 341 -4.83 8.26 2.05
N ASN A 342 -3.58 8.75 1.95
CA ASN A 342 -2.89 9.42 3.05
C ASN A 342 -3.57 10.75 3.40
N LEU A 343 -3.89 11.56 2.40
CA LEU A 343 -4.64 12.81 2.56
C LEU A 343 -6.03 12.59 3.19
N GLN A 344 -6.68 11.46 2.90
CA GLN A 344 -7.93 11.05 3.53
C GLN A 344 -7.75 10.63 4.98
N LYS A 345 -6.69 9.88 5.28
CA LYS A 345 -6.37 9.41 6.63
C LYS A 345 -6.08 10.57 7.59
N ILE A 346 -5.42 11.62 7.12
CA ILE A 346 -5.21 12.87 7.89
C ILE A 346 -6.42 13.83 7.82
N GLY A 347 -7.48 13.41 7.13
CA GLY A 347 -8.70 14.18 6.90
C GLY A 347 -8.54 15.45 6.06
N ALA A 348 -7.44 15.65 5.34
CA ALA A 348 -7.31 16.78 4.41
C ALA A 348 -8.37 16.73 3.31
N ILE A 349 -8.72 15.54 2.83
CA ILE A 349 -9.77 15.34 1.84
C ILE A 349 -10.76 14.27 2.29
N SER A 350 -12.02 14.41 1.89
CA SER A 350 -13.08 13.42 2.14
C SER A 350 -13.47 12.71 0.86
N LYS A 351 -13.76 11.41 0.97
CA LYS A 351 -14.35 10.63 -0.12
C LYS A 351 -15.84 10.94 -0.23
N ILE A 352 -16.32 11.17 -1.45
CA ILE A 352 -17.74 11.33 -1.75
C ILE A 352 -18.13 10.29 -2.80
N GLY A 353 -19.18 9.50 -2.53
CA GLY A 353 -19.69 8.48 -3.44
C GLY A 353 -19.00 7.11 -3.34
N GLU A 354 -19.62 6.11 -3.98
CA GLU A 354 -19.20 4.70 -3.95
C GLU A 354 -18.84 4.15 -5.35
N GLY A 355 -17.97 3.14 -5.37
CA GLY A 355 -17.60 2.43 -6.60
C GLY A 355 -16.91 3.32 -7.66
N LYS A 356 -17.39 3.24 -8.91
CA LYS A 356 -16.84 4.00 -10.06
C LYS A 356 -17.08 5.51 -10.00
N GLN A 357 -17.94 5.99 -9.09
CA GLN A 357 -18.21 7.41 -8.89
C GLN A 357 -17.52 7.96 -7.63
N THR A 358 -16.45 7.32 -7.17
CA THR A 358 -15.63 7.86 -6.09
C THR A 358 -15.06 9.23 -6.48
N ARG A 359 -15.39 10.25 -5.69
CA ARG A 359 -14.93 11.64 -5.82
C ARG A 359 -14.26 12.08 -4.53
N TRP A 360 -13.55 13.22 -4.61
CA TRP A 360 -12.90 13.83 -3.45
C TRP A 360 -13.34 15.27 -3.28
N GLN A 361 -13.47 15.69 -2.03
CA GLN A 361 -13.66 17.07 -1.65
C GLN A 361 -12.59 17.45 -0.63
N VAL A 362 -12.02 18.63 -0.77
CA VAL A 362 -11.11 19.20 0.21
C VAL A 362 -11.92 19.66 1.42
N ASN A 363 -11.57 19.18 2.60
CA ASN A 363 -12.29 19.56 3.82
C ASN A 363 -12.01 21.03 4.12
N SER A 364 -13.06 21.82 4.34
CA SER A 364 -13.07 23.28 4.40
C SER A 364 -12.20 23.92 5.51
N ASN A 365 -11.52 23.13 6.33
CA ASN A 365 -10.55 23.61 7.33
C ASN A 365 -9.12 23.75 6.75
N ILE A 366 -8.99 24.01 5.44
CA ILE A 366 -7.71 24.09 4.71
C ILE A 366 -7.34 25.54 4.34
N LEU A 367 -8.23 26.51 4.57
CA LEU A 367 -7.96 27.93 4.33
C LEU A 367 -7.45 28.64 5.59
#